data_AF-A0A8T5LI96-F1
#
_entry.id   AF-A0A8T5LI96-F1
#
_cell.length_a   1.000
_cell.length_b   1.000
_cell.length_c   1.000
_cell.angle_alpha   90.00
_cell.angle_beta   90.00
_cell.angle_gamma   90.00
#
_symmetry.space_group_name_H-M   'P 1'
#
loop_
_entity.id
_entity.type
_entity.pdbx_description
1 polymer ?
#
loop_
_entity_poly.entity_id
_entity_poly.type
_entity_poly.pdbx_seq_one_letter_code
_entity_poly.pdbx_strand_id
1 'polypeptide(L)'
;MEIKINPDKSRIFNDLVEYSGLHKELVLRRCQYAATELAILWNKKKNVIDYYKEAEIYIYDLTKYQMILEHYQIIKKMIGQIKDLKLNKILEFGGGFGNITNYLKFKSYFGIDISEVIINKNESKENIKFSCISAQSYYQRMKLDYEKTISNIDYFLDNNKKIKEIKFSIVNKDVSPEEINKFKEKWGKQVFVPKYVNFAGLNFNVSPNNNPCSRALREMCILWNGEVSLCCMDMEGRVIHGDASKNHLIDIWNNESMRGLREFHLGNRRKEYPLCNNCNEN
;
A
#
# COMPACT_ATOMS: atom_id res chain seq x y z
N MET A 1 17.18 14.25 -26.66
CA MET A 1 16.38 15.41 -26.23
C MET A 1 16.63 15.58 -24.73
N GLU A 2 17.48 16.54 -24.33
CA GLU A 2 17.74 16.79 -22.90
C GLU A 2 16.49 17.36 -22.26
N ILE A 3 15.86 16.58 -21.38
CA ILE A 3 14.71 17.03 -20.61
C ILE A 3 15.26 18.00 -19.54
N LYS A 4 15.01 19.31 -19.70
CA LYS A 4 15.36 20.34 -18.71
C LYS A 4 14.39 20.30 -17.53
N ILE A 5 14.64 19.38 -16.60
CA ILE A 5 13.86 19.24 -15.37
C ILE A 5 14.44 20.16 -14.29
N ASN A 6 13.58 20.86 -13.54
CA ASN A 6 14.00 21.51 -12.30
C ASN A 6 13.80 20.51 -11.13
N PRO A 7 14.88 19.92 -10.58
CA PRO A 7 14.79 18.95 -9.49
C PRO A 7 14.33 19.56 -8.17
N ASP A 8 14.54 20.86 -7.92
CA ASP A 8 14.13 21.52 -6.68
C ASP A 8 12.63 21.51 -6.48
N LYS A 9 11.87 21.53 -7.58
CA LYS A 9 10.41 21.47 -7.57
C LYS A 9 9.87 20.05 -7.40
N SER A 10 10.73 19.04 -7.48
CA SER A 10 10.31 17.65 -7.34
C SER A 10 10.37 17.21 -5.89
N ARG A 11 9.22 16.78 -5.36
CA ARG A 11 9.13 16.34 -3.97
C ARG A 11 9.93 15.06 -3.77
N ILE A 12 9.68 14.05 -4.60
CA ILE A 12 10.32 12.74 -4.49
C ILE A 12 11.85 12.82 -4.62
N PHE A 13 12.34 13.77 -5.40
CA PHE A 13 13.77 13.98 -5.54
C PHE A 13 14.38 14.51 -4.24
N ASN A 14 13.74 15.49 -3.60
CA ASN A 14 14.21 16.00 -2.31
C ASN A 14 14.10 14.92 -1.20
N ASP A 15 13.06 14.09 -1.23
CA ASP A 15 12.92 12.94 -0.31
C ASP A 15 14.07 11.93 -0.52
N LEU A 16 14.47 11.66 -1.77
CA LEU A 16 15.62 10.78 -2.06
C LEU A 16 16.95 11.40 -1.61
N VAL A 17 17.11 12.73 -1.71
CA VAL A 17 18.29 13.44 -1.18
C VAL A 17 18.39 13.25 0.33
N GLU A 18 17.27 13.42 1.05
CA GLU A 18 17.22 13.18 2.49
C GLU A 18 17.51 11.72 2.85
N TYR A 19 16.84 10.78 2.17
CA TYR A 19 17.00 9.34 2.43
C TYR A 19 18.43 8.84 2.18
N SER A 20 19.05 9.26 1.08
CA SER A 20 20.39 8.80 0.70
C SER A 20 21.52 9.48 1.48
N GLY A 21 21.25 10.63 2.11
CA GLY A 21 22.28 11.47 2.74
C GLY A 21 23.33 12.03 1.76
N LEU A 22 23.11 11.87 0.45
CA LEU A 22 24.06 12.29 -0.59
C LEU A 22 23.83 13.76 -0.97
N HIS A 23 24.90 14.41 -1.44
CA HIS A 23 24.78 15.74 -2.01
C HIS A 23 23.82 15.75 -3.21
N LYS A 24 23.01 16.80 -3.31
CA LYS A 24 21.93 16.94 -4.30
C LYS A 24 22.37 16.71 -5.74
N GLU A 25 23.53 17.26 -6.11
CA GLU A 25 24.10 17.06 -7.45
C GLU A 25 24.43 15.60 -7.75
N LEU A 26 24.91 14.86 -6.74
CA LEU A 26 25.22 13.44 -6.88
C LEU A 26 23.95 12.61 -7.05
N VAL A 27 22.90 12.89 -6.27
CA VAL A 27 21.59 12.23 -6.43
C VAL A 27 21.03 12.48 -7.83
N LEU A 28 21.13 13.71 -8.33
CA LEU A 28 20.68 14.06 -9.67
C LEU A 28 21.44 13.29 -10.75
N ARG A 29 22.78 13.22 -10.66
CA ARG A 29 23.59 12.42 -11.58
C ARG A 29 23.23 10.94 -11.51
N ARG A 30 23.06 10.37 -10.31
CA ARG A 30 22.63 8.98 -10.15
C ARG A 30 21.27 8.73 -10.80
N CYS A 31 20.30 9.63 -10.62
CA CYS A 31 19.00 9.55 -11.31
C CYS A 31 19.17 9.54 -12.84
N GLN A 32 20.07 10.36 -13.40
CA GLN A 32 20.31 10.42 -14.85
C GLN A 32 20.82 9.10 -15.42
N TYR A 33 21.75 8.44 -14.72
CA TYR A 33 22.44 7.23 -15.16
C TYR A 33 21.84 5.91 -14.65
N ALA A 34 20.88 5.96 -13.71
CA ALA A 34 20.32 4.78 -13.06
C ALA A 34 19.79 3.74 -14.06
N ALA A 35 19.04 4.16 -15.09
CA ALA A 35 18.56 3.25 -16.14
C ALA A 35 19.70 2.47 -16.83
N THR A 36 20.82 3.15 -17.11
CA THR A 36 21.99 2.52 -17.75
C THR A 36 22.68 1.56 -16.80
N GLU A 37 22.84 1.95 -15.54
CA GLU A 37 23.45 1.10 -14.51
C GLU A 37 22.60 -0.15 -14.26
N LEU A 38 21.28 0.02 -14.15
CA LEU A 38 20.30 -1.06 -14.09
C LEU A 38 20.44 -2.01 -15.29
N ALA A 39 20.52 -1.49 -16.51
CA ALA A 39 20.70 -2.32 -17.71
C ALA A 39 21.99 -3.16 -17.67
N ILE A 40 23.09 -2.58 -17.15
CA ILE A 40 24.36 -3.31 -16.97
C ILE A 40 24.23 -4.39 -15.90
N LEU A 41 23.60 -4.07 -14.77
CA LEU A 41 23.36 -5.02 -13.68
C LEU A 41 22.41 -6.15 -14.11
N TRP A 42 21.45 -5.85 -14.98
CA TRP A 42 20.47 -6.81 -15.48
C TRP A 42 21.12 -7.95 -16.26
N ASN A 43 22.24 -7.68 -16.93
CA ASN A 43 23.01 -8.71 -17.63
C ASN A 43 23.75 -9.66 -16.66
N LYS A 44 23.95 -9.25 -15.42
CA LYS A 44 24.63 -10.03 -14.38
C LYS A 44 23.65 -10.68 -13.38
N LYS A 45 22.35 -10.44 -13.52
CA LYS A 45 21.34 -10.97 -12.59
C LYS A 45 21.31 -12.50 -12.63
N LYS A 46 21.25 -13.12 -11.45
CA LYS A 46 21.00 -14.56 -11.32
C LYS A 46 19.52 -14.87 -11.51
N ASN A 47 18.66 -14.06 -10.90
CA ASN A 47 17.21 -14.09 -11.07
C ASN A 47 16.66 -12.66 -10.84
N VAL A 48 15.39 -12.45 -11.18
CA VAL A 48 14.73 -11.14 -11.08
C VAL A 48 14.65 -10.65 -9.63
N ILE A 49 14.47 -11.57 -8.69
CA ILE A 49 14.32 -11.31 -7.26
C ILE A 49 15.61 -10.71 -6.67
N ASP A 50 16.74 -11.38 -6.87
CA ASP A 50 18.04 -10.97 -6.35
C ASP A 50 18.45 -9.64 -6.98
N TYR A 51 18.12 -9.43 -8.25
CA TYR A 51 18.35 -8.15 -8.92
C TYR A 51 17.69 -6.99 -8.17
N TYR A 52 16.39 -7.08 -7.84
CA TYR A 52 15.71 -5.99 -7.14
C TYR A 52 16.10 -5.86 -5.66
N LYS A 53 16.58 -6.93 -5.03
CA LYS A 53 17.13 -6.89 -3.67
C LYS A 53 18.49 -6.19 -3.60
N GLU A 54 19.34 -6.42 -4.59
CA GLU A 54 20.72 -5.90 -4.60
C GLU A 54 20.84 -4.54 -5.30
N ALA A 55 19.95 -4.22 -6.24
CA ALA A 55 20.03 -3.03 -7.07
C ALA A 55 19.23 -1.85 -6.49
N GLU A 56 19.61 -1.30 -5.32
CA GLU A 56 19.00 -0.07 -4.76
C GLU A 56 18.94 1.11 -5.75
N ILE A 57 19.77 1.06 -6.80
CA ILE A 57 19.79 2.02 -7.91
C ILE A 57 18.44 2.16 -8.63
N TYR A 58 17.52 1.18 -8.54
CA TYR A 58 16.17 1.31 -9.11
C TYR A 58 15.38 2.50 -8.54
N ILE A 59 15.63 2.89 -7.29
CA ILE A 59 14.96 4.03 -6.65
C ILE A 59 15.32 5.34 -7.38
N TYR A 60 16.56 5.46 -7.87
CA TYR A 60 17.03 6.62 -8.61
C TYR A 60 16.41 6.69 -10.02
N ASP A 61 16.21 5.53 -10.66
CA ASP A 61 15.54 5.44 -11.96
C ASP A 61 14.07 5.85 -11.85
N LEU A 62 13.34 5.31 -10.88
CA LEU A 62 11.95 5.69 -10.60
C LEU A 62 11.83 7.17 -10.27
N THR A 63 12.77 7.71 -9.49
CA THR A 63 12.81 9.14 -9.14
C THR A 63 12.96 10.01 -10.39
N LYS A 64 13.82 9.65 -11.35
CA LYS A 64 13.94 10.37 -12.64
C LYS A 64 12.61 10.44 -13.38
N TYR A 65 11.89 9.32 -13.53
CA TYR A 65 10.58 9.32 -14.20
C TYR A 65 9.57 10.16 -13.44
N GLN A 66 9.55 10.06 -12.12
CA GLN A 66 8.63 10.82 -11.29
C GLN A 66 8.90 12.34 -11.36
N MET A 67 10.16 12.75 -11.45
CA MET A 67 10.53 14.15 -11.68
C MET A 67 10.01 14.67 -13.02
N ILE A 68 10.07 13.86 -14.09
CA ILE A 68 9.50 14.20 -15.41
C ILE A 68 7.98 14.41 -15.29
N LEU A 69 7.29 13.47 -14.65
CA LEU A 69 5.84 13.50 -14.46
C LEU A 69 5.40 14.75 -13.67
N GLU A 70 6.13 15.10 -12.60
CA GLU A 70 5.87 16.29 -11.79
C GLU A 70 6.13 17.58 -12.57
N HIS A 71 7.26 17.66 -13.28
CA HIS A 71 7.64 18.85 -14.05
C HIS A 71 6.61 19.21 -15.12
N TYR A 72 6.17 18.23 -15.90
CA TYR A 72 5.21 18.44 -16.98
C TYR A 72 3.74 18.37 -16.54
N GLN A 73 3.49 18.14 -15.25
CA GLN A 73 2.15 17.95 -14.68
C GLN A 73 1.34 16.89 -15.45
N ILE A 74 2.01 15.84 -15.96
CA ILE A 74 1.41 14.82 -16.84
C ILE A 74 0.24 14.14 -16.14
N ILE A 75 0.42 13.78 -14.86
CA ILE A 75 -0.63 13.12 -14.08
C ILE A 75 -1.87 14.03 -13.94
N LYS A 76 -1.69 15.34 -13.75
CA LYS A 76 -2.80 16.30 -13.70
C LYS A 76 -3.57 16.35 -15.02
N LYS A 77 -2.87 16.29 -16.16
CA LYS A 77 -3.47 16.23 -17.49
C LYS A 77 -4.24 14.92 -17.70
N MET A 78 -3.66 13.78 -17.34
CA MET A 78 -4.31 12.47 -17.41
C MET A 78 -5.59 12.43 -16.58
N ILE A 79 -5.58 12.98 -15.36
CA ILE A 79 -6.79 13.08 -14.53
C ILE A 79 -7.86 13.96 -15.18
N GLY A 80 -7.47 15.07 -15.80
CA GLY A 80 -8.39 15.91 -16.57
C GLY A 80 -9.10 15.09 -17.65
N GLN A 81 -8.33 14.35 -18.45
CA GLN A 81 -8.86 13.48 -19.50
C GLN A 81 -9.77 12.37 -18.96
N ILE A 82 -9.39 11.72 -17.85
CA ILE A 82 -10.22 10.68 -17.21
C ILE A 82 -11.58 11.25 -16.77
N LYS A 83 -11.60 12.48 -16.24
CA LYS A 83 -12.84 13.18 -15.86
C LYS A 83 -13.72 13.44 -17.08
N ASP A 84 -13.12 13.91 -18.18
CA ASP A 84 -13.83 14.20 -19.42
C ASP A 84 -14.42 12.94 -20.06
N LEU A 85 -13.72 11.80 -19.95
CA LEU A 85 -14.14 10.50 -20.49
C LEU A 85 -15.24 9.81 -19.67
N LYS A 86 -15.68 10.38 -18.53
CA LYS A 86 -16.74 9.83 -17.66
C LYS A 86 -16.54 8.34 -17.29
N LEU A 87 -15.30 7.87 -17.20
CA LEU A 87 -14.99 6.47 -16.89
C LEU A 87 -15.49 6.10 -15.48
N ASN A 88 -16.16 4.96 -15.35
CA ASN A 88 -16.78 4.51 -14.10
C ASN A 88 -15.94 3.49 -13.31
N LYS A 89 -14.88 2.95 -13.93
CA LYS A 89 -13.97 1.96 -13.33
C LYS A 89 -12.56 2.24 -13.85
N ILE A 90 -11.60 2.29 -12.93
CA ILE A 90 -10.17 2.35 -13.24
C ILE A 90 -9.58 1.09 -12.64
N LEU A 91 -8.93 0.28 -13.46
CA LEU A 91 -8.13 -0.86 -12.99
C LEU A 91 -6.77 -0.28 -12.57
N GLU A 92 -6.43 -0.36 -11.29
CA GLU A 92 -5.10 0.01 -10.82
C GLU A 92 -4.10 -1.10 -11.17
N PHE A 93 -3.00 -0.72 -11.82
CA PHE A 93 -1.88 -1.62 -12.11
C PHE A 93 -0.59 -0.93 -11.66
N GLY A 94 0.08 -1.50 -10.65
CA GLY A 94 1.41 -1.07 -10.20
C GLY A 94 1.42 -0.22 -8.92
N GLY A 95 1.40 -0.88 -7.77
CA GLY A 95 1.74 -0.31 -6.45
C GLY A 95 3.25 -0.28 -6.18
N GLY A 96 4.05 0.09 -7.19
CA GLY A 96 5.50 0.25 -7.07
C GLY A 96 5.87 1.71 -7.27
N PHE A 97 6.36 2.38 -6.22
CA PHE A 97 6.93 3.75 -6.20
C PHE A 97 6.50 4.64 -7.39
N GLY A 98 5.26 5.13 -7.35
CA GLY A 98 4.74 5.99 -8.40
C GLY A 98 3.51 6.77 -7.93
N ASN A 99 3.50 8.08 -8.16
CA ASN A 99 2.42 8.99 -7.77
C ASN A 99 1.06 8.73 -8.47
N ILE A 100 0.88 7.64 -9.22
CA ILE A 100 -0.41 7.31 -9.85
C ILE A 100 -1.45 6.95 -8.78
N THR A 101 -1.06 6.29 -7.69
CA THR A 101 -1.94 6.05 -6.52
C THR A 101 -2.21 7.35 -5.74
N ASN A 102 -1.32 8.35 -5.82
CA ASN A 102 -1.35 9.57 -4.98
C ASN A 102 -2.04 10.79 -5.60
N TYR A 103 -2.44 10.74 -6.88
CA TYR A 103 -2.93 11.94 -7.57
C TYR A 103 -4.44 12.15 -7.49
N LEU A 104 -5.16 11.21 -6.87
CA LEU A 104 -6.37 11.52 -6.13
C LEU A 104 -5.98 12.24 -4.82
N LYS A 105 -5.45 13.48 -4.96
CA LYS A 105 -5.26 14.53 -3.91
C LYS A 105 -4.26 14.17 -2.76
N PHE A 106 -3.01 14.66 -2.68
CA PHE A 106 -2.54 16.01 -2.25
C PHE A 106 -0.99 16.18 -2.37
N LYS A 107 -0.52 17.44 -2.30
CA LYS A 107 0.87 17.84 -1.96
C LYS A 107 1.12 17.61 -0.47
N SER A 108 2.36 17.24 -0.13
CA SER A 108 2.93 16.81 1.17
C SER A 108 2.75 15.31 1.44
N TYR A 109 3.87 14.60 1.62
CA TYR A 109 3.84 13.15 1.84
C TYR A 109 3.37 12.85 3.25
N PHE A 110 2.56 11.82 3.30
CA PHE A 110 2.03 11.20 4.48
C PHE A 110 2.17 9.71 4.17
N GLY A 111 2.75 8.93 5.09
CA GLY A 111 2.77 7.47 4.96
C GLY A 111 1.36 6.93 5.16
N ILE A 112 0.55 6.99 4.10
CA ILE A 112 -0.80 6.45 4.06
C ILE A 112 -0.74 5.14 3.30
N ASP A 113 -1.04 4.04 3.97
CA ASP A 113 -1.47 2.82 3.30
C ASP A 113 -2.89 3.05 2.78
N ILE A 114 -2.99 3.70 1.62
CA ILE A 114 -4.26 3.92 0.90
C ILE A 114 -4.53 2.65 0.11
N SER A 115 -5.01 1.62 0.81
CA SER A 115 -5.29 0.34 0.15
C SER A 115 -6.56 0.36 -0.70
N GLU A 116 -7.45 1.34 -0.57
CA GLU A 116 -8.71 1.40 -1.34
C GLU A 116 -9.25 2.84 -1.46
N VAL A 117 -9.17 3.44 -2.65
CA VAL A 117 -10.06 4.55 -3.06
C VAL A 117 -11.09 3.99 -4.04
N ILE A 118 -12.20 3.49 -3.52
CA ILE A 118 -13.35 3.13 -4.36
C ILE A 118 -14.08 4.43 -4.73
N ILE A 119 -13.89 4.93 -5.94
CA ILE A 119 -14.75 5.97 -6.51
C ILE A 119 -16.07 5.30 -6.88
N ASN A 120 -17.04 5.26 -5.97
CA ASN A 120 -18.40 4.84 -6.30
C ASN A 120 -19.27 6.07 -6.58
N LYS A 121 -19.81 6.15 -7.80
CA LYS A 121 -20.46 7.35 -8.39
C LYS A 121 -21.76 7.78 -7.69
N ASN A 122 -22.23 7.03 -6.70
CA ASN A 122 -23.52 7.30 -6.03
C ASN A 122 -23.43 7.82 -4.60
N GLU A 123 -22.25 7.89 -3.97
CA GLU A 123 -22.13 8.56 -2.68
C GLU A 123 -20.80 9.29 -2.57
N SER A 124 -20.86 10.57 -2.21
CA SER A 124 -19.73 11.44 -1.88
C SER A 124 -19.03 10.97 -0.59
N LYS A 125 -18.48 9.76 -0.56
CA LYS A 125 -17.74 9.19 0.56
C LYS A 125 -16.33 8.87 0.09
N GLU A 126 -15.47 9.89 0.10
CA GLU A 126 -14.02 9.67 0.08
C GLU A 126 -13.67 9.00 1.42
N ASN A 127 -13.40 7.69 1.40
CA ASN A 127 -12.94 6.95 2.57
C ASN A 127 -11.42 7.10 2.65
N ILE A 128 -10.92 7.81 3.66
CA ILE A 128 -9.48 7.93 3.87
C ILE A 128 -9.12 7.17 5.14
N LYS A 129 -8.18 6.24 4.99
CA LYS A 129 -7.67 5.43 6.10
C LYS A 129 -6.40 6.07 6.65
N PHE A 130 -6.44 6.51 7.90
CA PHE A 130 -5.27 7.00 8.61
C PHE A 130 -4.81 5.97 9.62
N SER A 131 -3.56 5.52 9.56
CA SER A 131 -2.99 4.70 10.63
C SER A 131 -2.43 5.62 11.71
N CYS A 132 -3.21 5.87 12.77
CA CYS A 132 -2.76 6.65 13.92
C CYS A 132 -2.52 5.74 15.13
N ILE A 133 -1.45 6.01 15.87
CA ILE A 133 -1.09 5.34 17.12
C ILE A 133 -0.88 6.46 18.15
N SER A 134 -1.02 6.21 19.45
CA SER A 134 -0.85 7.23 20.49
C SER A 134 0.51 7.96 20.38
N ALA A 135 0.59 9.22 20.80
CA ALA A 135 1.81 10.03 20.69
C ALA A 135 3.06 9.32 21.26
N GLN A 136 2.89 8.62 22.39
CA GLN A 136 3.93 7.84 23.06
C GLN A 136 4.44 6.66 22.21
N SER A 137 3.54 5.97 21.50
CA SER A 137 3.85 4.74 20.75
C SER A 137 4.09 5.01 19.25
N TYR A 138 3.69 6.17 18.74
CA TYR A 138 3.83 6.56 17.34
C TYR A 138 5.29 6.74 16.94
N TYR A 139 6.08 7.50 17.71
CA TYR A 139 7.52 7.64 17.42
C TYR A 139 8.25 6.30 17.57
N GLN A 140 7.90 5.50 18.58
CA GLN A 140 8.57 4.21 18.80
C GLN A 140 8.34 3.22 17.64
N ARG A 141 7.13 3.21 17.06
CA ARG A 141 6.74 2.28 15.99
C ARG A 141 7.00 2.82 14.59
N MET A 142 6.61 4.06 14.32
CA MET A 142 6.69 4.66 12.99
C MET A 142 8.01 5.40 12.75
N LYS A 143 8.73 5.80 13.81
CA LYS A 143 9.91 6.68 13.74
C LYS A 143 9.62 8.03 13.04
N LEU A 144 8.35 8.46 13.09
CA LEU A 144 7.87 9.71 12.52
C LEU A 144 7.48 10.70 13.64
N ASP A 145 7.59 11.99 13.35
CA ASP A 145 7.17 13.06 14.25
C ASP A 145 5.63 13.11 14.34
N TYR A 146 5.11 12.93 15.56
CA TYR A 146 3.69 12.87 15.83
C TYR A 146 2.99 14.23 15.60
N GLU A 147 3.54 15.33 16.10
CA GLU A 147 2.92 16.66 15.97
C GLU A 147 2.88 17.12 14.51
N LYS A 148 3.95 16.86 13.76
CA LYS A 148 4.00 17.08 12.31
C LYS A 148 2.97 16.22 11.57
N THR A 149 2.79 14.97 12.01
CA THR A 149 1.75 14.09 11.46
C THR A 149 0.37 14.70 11.70
N ILE A 150 0.02 15.01 12.96
CA ILE A 150 -1.28 15.55 13.33
C ILE A 150 -1.60 16.88 12.61
N SER A 151 -0.64 17.81 12.56
CA SER A 151 -0.81 19.10 11.87
C SER A 151 -1.01 18.94 10.36
N ASN A 152 -0.36 17.95 9.74
CA ASN A 152 -0.60 17.63 8.34
C ASN A 152 -2.02 17.05 8.12
N ILE A 153 -2.57 16.26 9.05
CA ILE A 153 -3.97 15.77 8.98
C ILE A 153 -4.92 16.96 9.06
N ASP A 154 -4.71 17.85 10.04
CA ASP A 154 -5.54 19.04 10.22
C ASP A 154 -5.52 19.92 8.97
N TYR A 155 -4.32 20.23 8.44
CA TYR A 155 -4.16 20.96 7.18
C TYR A 155 -4.91 20.29 6.02
N PHE A 156 -4.80 18.96 5.92
CA PHE A 156 -5.48 18.22 4.87
C PHE A 156 -7.01 18.31 5.00
N LEU A 157 -7.57 18.14 6.20
CA LEU A 157 -9.01 18.18 6.42
C LEU A 157 -9.60 19.59 6.21
N ASP A 158 -8.90 20.63 6.66
CA ASP A 158 -9.30 22.02 6.47
C ASP A 158 -9.43 22.38 4.97
N ASN A 159 -8.54 21.81 4.14
CA ASN A 159 -8.54 22.01 2.70
C ASN A 159 -9.49 21.03 1.95
N ASN A 160 -10.13 20.09 2.64
CA ASN A 160 -11.00 19.07 2.04
C ASN A 160 -12.32 18.87 2.79
N LYS A 161 -13.06 19.96 3.01
CA LYS A 161 -14.37 19.98 3.69
C LYS A 161 -15.47 19.05 3.11
N LYS A 162 -15.23 18.42 1.96
CA LYS A 162 -16.14 17.44 1.33
C LYS A 162 -15.97 16.02 1.86
N ILE A 163 -14.87 15.73 2.56
CA ILE A 163 -14.63 14.44 3.21
C ILE A 163 -15.60 14.33 4.38
N LYS A 164 -16.43 13.30 4.36
CA LYS A 164 -17.48 13.07 5.38
C LYS A 164 -17.11 11.97 6.37
N GLU A 165 -16.09 11.16 6.05
CA GLU A 165 -15.74 9.98 6.82
C GLU A 165 -14.23 9.78 6.81
N ILE A 166 -13.65 9.64 8.00
CA ILE A 166 -12.22 9.42 8.18
C ILE A 166 -12.04 8.16 9.02
N LYS A 167 -11.43 7.12 8.45
CA LYS A 167 -11.22 5.85 9.14
C LYS A 167 -9.84 5.80 9.77
N PHE A 168 -9.77 5.99 11.08
CA PHE A 168 -8.51 5.84 11.81
C PHE A 168 -8.25 4.38 12.16
N SER A 169 -7.34 3.74 11.43
CA SER A 169 -6.89 2.37 11.64
C SER A 169 -5.83 2.30 12.72
N ILE A 170 -6.27 2.13 13.97
CA ILE A 170 -5.37 1.98 15.12
C ILE A 170 -4.98 0.52 15.29
N VAL A 171 -3.70 0.18 15.07
CA VAL A 171 -3.18 -1.18 15.30
C VAL A 171 -3.06 -1.42 16.80
N ASN A 172 -3.99 -2.17 17.39
CA ASN A 172 -4.18 -2.19 18.85
C ASN A 172 -3.46 -3.33 19.60
N LYS A 173 -2.64 -2.92 20.58
CA LYS A 173 -2.46 -3.55 21.90
C LYS A 173 -2.34 -2.49 23.02
N ASP A 174 -1.94 -1.25 22.68
CA ASP A 174 -1.55 -0.21 23.65
C ASP A 174 -2.39 1.07 23.60
N VAL A 175 -3.54 1.10 22.92
CA VAL A 175 -4.35 2.32 22.81
C VAL A 175 -5.58 2.24 23.71
N SER A 176 -5.70 3.20 24.63
CA SER A 176 -6.79 3.23 25.60
C SER A 176 -8.11 3.69 24.95
N PRO A 177 -9.28 3.29 25.49
CA PRO A 177 -10.57 3.82 25.04
C PRO A 177 -10.65 5.35 25.07
N GLU A 178 -9.95 5.99 26.01
CA GLU A 178 -9.87 7.44 26.14
C GLU A 178 -9.15 8.08 24.96
N GLU A 179 -8.07 7.47 24.48
CA GLU A 179 -7.34 7.95 23.30
C GLU A 179 -8.19 7.81 22.03
N ILE A 180 -8.90 6.70 21.88
CA ILE A 180 -9.88 6.51 20.80
C ILE A 180 -10.94 7.61 20.84
N ASN A 181 -11.42 7.99 22.04
CA ASN A 181 -12.41 9.06 22.20
C ASN A 181 -11.82 10.43 21.85
N LYS A 182 -10.59 10.75 22.24
CA LYS A 182 -9.90 11.98 21.82
C LYS A 182 -9.81 12.12 20.30
N PHE A 183 -9.50 11.03 19.59
CA PHE A 183 -9.48 11.03 18.13
C PHE A 183 -10.88 11.21 17.52
N LYS A 184 -11.92 10.59 18.10
CA LYS A 184 -13.32 10.77 17.67
C LYS A 184 -13.80 12.21 17.87
N GLU A 185 -13.44 12.83 18.98
CA GLU A 185 -13.78 14.21 19.31
C GLU A 185 -13.09 15.21 18.38
N LYS A 186 -11.80 14.97 18.08
CA LYS A 186 -11.01 15.90 17.24
C LYS A 186 -11.49 15.98 15.79
N TRP A 187 -11.74 14.84 15.14
CA TRP A 187 -11.95 14.81 13.67
C TRP A 187 -13.35 14.44 13.21
N GLY A 188 -14.27 14.17 14.12
CA GLY A 188 -15.68 13.95 13.76
C GLY A 188 -15.91 12.57 13.13
N LYS A 189 -16.50 11.69 13.93
CA LYS A 189 -17.29 10.50 13.54
C LYS A 189 -16.82 9.71 12.29
N GLN A 190 -15.86 8.81 12.52
CA GLN A 190 -15.97 7.34 12.31
C GLN A 190 -14.58 6.70 12.47
N VAL A 191 -14.08 6.64 13.71
CA VAL A 191 -12.82 5.93 14.01
C VAL A 191 -13.04 4.43 13.87
N PHE A 192 -12.42 3.82 12.85
CA PHE A 192 -12.43 2.37 12.63
C PHE A 192 -11.19 1.74 13.26
N VAL A 193 -11.31 1.20 14.46
CA VAL A 193 -10.24 0.40 15.06
C VAL A 193 -10.28 -0.99 14.43
N PRO A 194 -9.33 -1.38 13.55
CA PRO A 194 -9.27 -2.72 13.01
C PRO A 194 -9.12 -3.72 14.15
N LYS A 195 -9.73 -4.89 13.99
CA LYS A 195 -9.44 -6.02 14.87
C LYS A 195 -7.98 -6.41 14.68
N TYR A 196 -7.29 -6.68 15.79
CA TYR A 196 -5.95 -7.24 15.73
C TYR A 196 -6.03 -8.61 15.08
N VAL A 197 -5.30 -8.86 14.01
CA VAL A 197 -5.34 -10.12 13.26
C VAL A 197 -4.16 -10.99 13.62
N ASN A 198 -4.32 -12.31 13.54
CA ASN A 198 -3.27 -13.27 13.90
C ASN A 198 -2.06 -13.25 12.94
N PHE A 199 -2.17 -12.63 11.76
CA PHE A 199 -1.14 -12.61 10.70
C PHE A 199 -0.52 -14.00 10.46
N ALA A 200 -1.37 -14.96 10.11
CA ALA A 200 -1.03 -16.37 9.92
C ALA A 200 -0.30 -17.03 11.12
N GLY A 201 -0.38 -16.48 12.33
CA GLY A 201 0.22 -17.02 13.54
C GLY A 201 1.43 -16.22 14.02
N LEU A 202 1.73 -15.06 13.43
CA LEU A 202 2.71 -14.13 13.98
C LEU A 202 2.19 -13.40 15.24
N ASN A 203 0.87 -13.40 15.44
CA ASN A 203 0.18 -12.77 16.57
C ASN A 203 -0.67 -13.79 17.32
N PHE A 204 -0.27 -14.12 18.55
CA PHE A 204 -0.83 -15.24 19.32
C PHE A 204 -2.01 -14.90 20.25
N ASN A 205 -2.31 -13.62 20.49
CA ASN A 205 -3.36 -13.20 21.44
C ASN A 205 -4.68 -12.83 20.73
N VAL A 206 -5.23 -13.71 19.90
CA VAL A 206 -6.52 -13.49 19.24
C VAL A 206 -7.38 -14.75 19.26
N SER A 207 -8.69 -14.58 19.44
CA SER A 207 -9.65 -15.68 19.39
C SER A 207 -9.93 -16.08 17.94
N PRO A 208 -9.76 -17.36 17.55
CA PRO A 208 -10.03 -17.81 16.20
C PRO A 208 -11.49 -17.61 15.78
N ASN A 209 -11.69 -17.44 14.48
CA ASN A 209 -13.00 -17.30 13.88
C ASN A 209 -13.40 -18.59 13.15
N ASN A 210 -14.66 -18.99 13.29
CA ASN A 210 -15.17 -20.23 12.69
C ASN A 210 -15.93 -19.99 11.39
N ASN A 211 -16.31 -18.74 11.09
CA ASN A 211 -17.10 -18.43 9.91
C ASN A 211 -16.28 -18.59 8.62
N PRO A 212 -16.94 -18.92 7.49
CA PRO A 212 -16.31 -18.90 6.17
C PRO A 212 -15.61 -17.56 5.93
N CYS A 213 -14.35 -17.60 5.48
CA CYS A 213 -13.59 -16.38 5.27
C CYS A 213 -13.95 -15.77 3.93
N SER A 214 -14.34 -14.50 3.93
CA SER A 214 -14.75 -13.81 2.73
C SER A 214 -13.61 -13.61 1.72
N ARG A 215 -12.35 -13.55 2.20
CA ARG A 215 -11.14 -13.46 1.37
C ARG A 215 -10.86 -14.77 0.65
N ALA A 216 -10.89 -15.88 1.38
CA ALA A 216 -10.68 -17.21 0.81
C ALA A 216 -11.66 -17.52 -0.35
N LEU A 217 -12.87 -16.94 -0.31
CA LEU A 217 -13.89 -17.13 -1.34
C LEU A 217 -13.75 -16.21 -2.56
N ARG A 218 -13.10 -15.04 -2.41
CA ARG A 218 -13.21 -13.94 -3.39
C ARG A 218 -11.88 -13.35 -3.84
N GLU A 219 -10.79 -13.62 -3.14
CA GLU A 219 -9.51 -12.94 -3.31
C GLU A 219 -8.38 -13.94 -3.53
N MET A 220 -7.42 -13.55 -4.37
CA MET A 220 -6.15 -14.24 -4.58
C MET A 220 -5.02 -13.29 -4.16
N CYS A 221 -4.10 -13.75 -3.31
CA CYS A 221 -2.94 -12.95 -2.92
C CYS A 221 -1.70 -13.43 -3.68
N ILE A 222 -1.07 -12.52 -4.44
CA ILE A 222 0.17 -12.78 -5.16
C ILE A 222 1.30 -12.07 -4.42
N LEU A 223 2.26 -12.85 -3.94
CA LEU A 223 3.45 -12.36 -3.28
C LEU A 223 4.41 -11.72 -4.28
N TRP A 224 5.35 -10.94 -3.77
CA TRP A 224 6.34 -10.18 -4.55
C TRP A 224 7.20 -11.07 -5.48
N ASN A 225 7.36 -12.36 -5.16
CA ASN A 225 8.09 -13.35 -5.94
C ASN A 225 7.23 -14.05 -7.01
N GLY A 226 5.94 -13.71 -7.12
CA GLY A 226 4.99 -14.32 -8.04
C GLY A 226 4.23 -15.53 -7.46
N GLU A 227 4.61 -16.03 -6.28
CA GLU A 227 3.88 -17.12 -5.63
C GLU A 227 2.50 -16.64 -5.16
N VAL A 228 1.51 -17.50 -5.29
CA VAL A 228 0.14 -17.24 -4.84
C VAL A 228 -0.03 -17.83 -3.45
N SER A 229 -0.06 -16.98 -2.43
CA SER A 229 -0.22 -17.41 -1.03
C SER A 229 -1.68 -17.60 -0.64
N LEU A 230 -1.92 -18.15 0.55
CA LEU A 230 -3.25 -18.34 1.13
C LEU A 230 -4.08 -17.07 1.17
N CYS A 231 -3.50 -15.98 1.68
CA CYS A 231 -4.12 -14.66 1.73
C CYS A 231 -3.06 -13.60 2.07
N CYS A 232 -3.45 -12.33 2.13
CA CYS A 232 -2.57 -11.22 2.52
C CYS A 232 -1.97 -11.34 3.93
N MET A 233 -2.52 -12.20 4.79
CA MET A 233 -1.97 -12.47 6.13
C MET A 233 -0.85 -13.51 6.10
N ASP A 234 -0.73 -14.30 5.03
CA ASP A 234 0.34 -15.28 4.80
C ASP A 234 1.46 -14.64 3.96
N MET A 235 2.08 -13.60 4.52
CA MET A 235 3.12 -12.82 3.84
C MET A 235 4.43 -13.61 3.63
N GLU A 236 4.64 -14.64 4.44
CA GLU A 236 5.79 -15.55 4.33
C GLU A 236 5.57 -16.66 3.30
N GLY A 237 4.36 -16.78 2.75
CA GLY A 237 4.02 -17.82 1.78
C GLY A 237 4.08 -19.23 2.37
N ARG A 238 3.63 -19.43 3.61
CA ARG A 238 3.63 -20.75 4.25
C ARG A 238 2.65 -21.73 3.60
N VAL A 239 1.62 -21.22 2.93
CA VAL A 239 0.69 -22.01 2.12
C VAL A 239 0.65 -21.40 0.72
N ILE A 240 1.15 -22.15 -0.26
CA ILE A 240 1.20 -21.72 -1.67
C ILE A 240 0.19 -22.50 -2.50
N HIS A 241 -0.61 -21.76 -3.25
CA HIS A 241 -1.63 -22.28 -4.17
C HIS A 241 -1.17 -22.30 -5.62
N GLY A 242 -0.09 -21.62 -5.98
CA GLY A 242 0.44 -21.59 -7.34
C GLY A 242 1.51 -20.54 -7.53
N ASP A 243 1.87 -20.31 -8.80
CA ASP A 243 2.90 -19.35 -9.19
C ASP A 243 2.43 -18.60 -10.44
N ALA A 244 2.12 -17.32 -10.27
CA ALA A 244 1.63 -16.41 -11.30
C ALA A 244 2.70 -16.04 -12.33
N SER A 245 3.98 -16.31 -12.05
CA SER A 245 5.05 -16.16 -13.05
C SER A 245 5.10 -17.32 -14.05
N LYS A 246 4.45 -18.45 -13.73
CA LYS A 246 4.47 -19.69 -14.52
C LYS A 246 3.13 -20.07 -15.12
N ASN A 247 2.02 -19.72 -14.47
CA ASN A 247 0.68 -20.18 -14.85
C ASN A 247 -0.28 -19.00 -15.01
N HIS A 248 -1.34 -19.18 -15.80
CA HIS A 248 -2.41 -18.20 -15.88
C HIS A 248 -3.19 -18.13 -14.54
N LEU A 249 -3.54 -16.92 -14.12
CA LEU A 249 -4.25 -16.69 -12.85
C LEU A 249 -5.56 -17.47 -12.75
N ILE A 250 -6.28 -17.62 -13.87
CA ILE A 250 -7.55 -18.35 -13.89
C ILE A 250 -7.36 -19.85 -13.63
N ASP A 251 -6.22 -20.41 -14.06
CA ASP A 251 -5.88 -21.81 -13.83
C ASP A 251 -5.50 -22.03 -12.38
N ILE A 252 -4.73 -21.11 -11.79
CA ILE A 252 -4.41 -21.14 -10.35
C ILE A 252 -5.70 -21.00 -9.52
N TRP A 253 -6.57 -20.05 -9.86
CA TRP A 253 -7.84 -19.83 -9.15
C TRP A 253 -8.72 -21.08 -9.14
N ASN A 254 -8.72 -21.81 -10.25
CA ASN A 254 -9.52 -23.01 -10.45
C ASN A 254 -8.73 -24.30 -10.24
N ASN A 255 -7.54 -24.28 -9.66
CA ASN A 255 -6.84 -25.53 -9.35
C ASN A 255 -7.45 -26.21 -8.11
N GLU A 256 -7.01 -27.43 -7.84
CA GLU A 256 -7.49 -28.22 -6.70
C GLU A 256 -7.21 -27.53 -5.36
N SER A 257 -6.06 -26.88 -5.21
CA SER A 257 -5.65 -26.22 -3.96
C SER A 257 -6.59 -25.06 -3.59
N MET A 258 -6.86 -24.14 -4.52
CA MET A 258 -7.77 -23.00 -4.31
C MET A 258 -9.24 -23.43 -4.25
N ARG A 259 -9.65 -24.44 -5.04
CA ARG A 259 -10.99 -25.02 -4.91
C ARG A 259 -11.19 -25.65 -3.54
N GLY A 260 -10.22 -26.44 -3.08
CA GLY A 260 -10.21 -27.05 -1.76
C GLY A 260 -10.35 -25.99 -0.66
N LEU A 261 -9.55 -24.92 -0.69
CA LEU A 261 -9.67 -23.80 0.25
C LEU A 261 -11.12 -23.28 0.33
N ARG A 262 -11.76 -23.01 -0.81
CA ARG A 262 -13.15 -22.55 -0.85
C ARG A 262 -14.13 -23.59 -0.33
N GLU A 263 -13.95 -24.86 -0.65
CA GLU A 263 -14.78 -25.97 -0.16
C GLU A 263 -14.67 -26.16 1.36
N PHE A 264 -13.47 -26.02 1.93
CA PHE A 264 -13.27 -26.03 3.38
C PHE A 264 -14.05 -24.89 4.05
N HIS A 265 -14.00 -23.69 3.48
CA HIS A 265 -14.75 -22.56 4.02
C HIS A 265 -16.26 -22.70 3.84
N LEU A 266 -16.75 -23.07 2.64
CA LEU A 266 -18.18 -23.26 2.38
C LEU A 266 -18.79 -24.43 3.18
N GLY A 267 -17.97 -25.44 3.51
CA GLY A 267 -18.38 -26.57 4.34
C GLY A 267 -18.28 -26.32 5.85
N ASN A 268 -18.01 -25.11 6.32
CA ASN A 268 -17.74 -24.79 7.74
C ASN A 268 -16.56 -25.57 8.35
N ARG A 269 -15.65 -26.05 7.50
CA ARG A 269 -14.43 -26.80 7.86
C ARG A 269 -13.19 -25.91 7.90
N ARG A 270 -13.36 -24.61 8.17
CA ARG A 270 -12.27 -23.63 8.27
C ARG A 270 -11.13 -24.09 9.19
N LYS A 271 -11.47 -24.77 10.29
CA LYS A 271 -10.50 -25.27 11.28
C LYS A 271 -9.60 -26.38 10.79
N GLU A 272 -9.95 -27.02 9.68
CA GLU A 272 -9.16 -28.08 9.08
C GLU A 272 -8.11 -27.53 8.11
N TYR A 273 -8.21 -26.25 7.72
CA TYR A 273 -7.28 -25.65 6.78
C TYR A 273 -6.06 -25.02 7.49
N PRO A 274 -4.82 -25.27 7.00
CA PRO A 274 -3.61 -24.68 7.58
C PRO A 274 -3.70 -23.15 7.68
N LEU A 275 -3.19 -22.59 8.78
CA LEU A 275 -3.21 -21.15 9.12
C LEU A 275 -4.61 -20.57 9.39
N CYS A 276 -5.66 -21.04 8.71
CA CYS A 276 -7.03 -20.60 8.92
C CYS A 276 -7.60 -21.04 10.27
N ASN A 277 -7.12 -22.16 10.80
CA ASN A 277 -7.60 -22.78 12.04
C ASN A 277 -7.46 -21.92 13.30
N ASN A 278 -6.43 -21.08 13.34
CA ASN A 278 -6.16 -20.14 14.42
C ASN A 278 -6.36 -18.68 13.99
N CYS A 279 -6.86 -18.44 12.77
CA CYS A 279 -7.05 -17.11 12.21
C CYS A 279 -8.39 -16.52 12.66
N ASN A 280 -8.39 -15.26 13.05
CA ASN A 280 -9.55 -14.53 13.55
C ASN A 280 -10.22 -13.61 12.51
N GLU A 281 -9.73 -13.60 11.28
CA GLU A 281 -10.25 -12.73 10.22
C GLU A 281 -11.60 -13.23 9.66
N ASN A 282 -12.50 -12.30 9.33
CA ASN A 282 -13.80 -12.55 8.69
C ASN A 282 -13.71 -12.38 7.16
#